data_AF-A0A838H094-F1
#
_entry.id   AF-A0A838H094-F1
#
_cell.length_a   1.000
_cell.length_b   1.000
_cell.length_c   1.000
_cell.angle_alpha   90.00
_cell.angle_beta   90.00
_cell.angle_gamma   90.00
#
_symmetry.space_group_name_H-M   'P 1'
#
loop_
_entity.id
_entity.type
_entity.pdbx_description
1 polymer ?
#
loop_
_entity_poly.entity_id
_entity_poly.type
_entity_poly.pdbx_seq_one_letter_code
_entity_poly.pdbx_strand_id
1 'polypeptide(L)'
;MTGTAVPQQDALAPPATPYGAAAHRPTAVGPTLFARYAYPPNERGSCGPPQHRTLFEYGAAEVVDPELELLARRFAGAWPYLEFIAGVSGISDPLDHRSSRRTGWATACSTAST
;
A
#
# COMPACT_ATOMS: atom_id res chain seq x y z
N MET A 1 8.68 -43.13 -19.05
CA MET A 1 9.18 -42.55 -17.79
C MET A 1 10.64 -42.17 -17.98
N THR A 2 10.93 -40.93 -18.38
CA THR A 2 12.24 -40.31 -18.18
C THR A 2 12.08 -38.82 -18.47
N GLY A 3 12.13 -38.02 -17.40
CA GLY A 3 11.98 -36.58 -17.45
C GLY A 3 13.26 -35.91 -17.94
N THR A 4 13.11 -34.82 -18.68
CA THR A 4 14.20 -33.90 -18.98
C THR A 4 14.31 -32.92 -17.81
N ALA A 5 15.38 -33.03 -17.04
CA ALA A 5 15.72 -32.08 -15.99
C ALA A 5 16.22 -30.77 -16.62
N VAL A 6 15.64 -29.64 -16.19
CA VAL A 6 16.14 -28.28 -16.49
C VAL A 6 17.32 -28.00 -15.56
N PRO A 7 18.49 -27.54 -16.05
CA PRO A 7 19.59 -27.18 -15.16
C PRO A 7 19.24 -25.92 -14.35
N GLN A 8 19.41 -26.05 -13.02
CA GLN A 8 19.27 -24.97 -12.05
C GLN A 8 20.43 -23.97 -12.22
N GLN A 9 20.10 -22.70 -12.37
CA GLN A 9 21.08 -21.62 -12.45
C GLN A 9 21.56 -21.26 -11.03
N ASP A 10 22.79 -21.63 -10.70
CA ASP A 10 23.54 -21.04 -9.59
C ASP A 10 23.86 -19.59 -9.95
N ALA A 11 22.89 -18.70 -9.73
CA ALA A 11 23.10 -17.27 -9.81
C ALA A 11 23.70 -16.78 -8.50
N LEU A 12 24.96 -16.34 -8.56
CA LEU A 12 25.61 -15.51 -7.54
C LEU A 12 24.61 -14.49 -6.96
N ALA A 13 24.47 -14.50 -5.65
CA ALA A 13 23.77 -13.44 -4.93
C ALA A 13 24.40 -12.08 -5.26
N PRO A 14 23.62 -11.04 -5.62
CA PRO A 14 24.17 -9.71 -5.81
C PRO A 14 24.71 -9.17 -4.48
N PRO A 15 25.79 -8.37 -4.48
CA PRO A 15 26.34 -7.81 -3.26
C PRO A 15 25.30 -6.92 -2.59
N ALA A 16 25.11 -7.11 -1.27
CA ALA A 16 24.30 -6.25 -0.43
C ALA A 16 24.89 -4.84 -0.42
N THR A 17 24.35 -3.96 -1.25
CA THR A 17 24.56 -2.53 -1.09
C THR A 17 23.98 -2.13 0.27
N PRO A 18 24.69 -1.39 1.14
CA PRO A 18 24.04 -0.78 2.29
C PRO A 18 23.02 0.20 1.71
N TYR A 19 21.74 -0.10 1.90
CA TYR A 19 20.63 0.65 1.32
C TYR A 19 20.69 2.07 1.91
N GLY A 20 21.36 2.95 1.17
CA GLY A 20 21.41 4.37 1.46
C GLY A 20 19.99 4.88 1.57
N ALA A 21 19.74 5.62 2.63
CA ALA A 21 18.50 6.31 2.95
C ALA A 21 18.17 7.40 1.90
N ALA A 22 17.93 7.00 0.66
CA ALA A 22 17.16 7.80 -0.27
C ALA A 22 15.70 7.60 0.13
N ALA A 23 15.07 8.65 0.65
CA ALA A 23 13.64 8.64 0.95
C ALA A 23 12.87 8.15 -0.28
N HIS A 24 12.33 6.93 -0.22
CA HIS A 24 11.52 6.40 -1.29
C HIS A 24 10.26 7.27 -1.36
N ARG A 25 10.17 8.10 -2.41
CA ARG A 25 8.89 8.75 -2.72
C ARG A 25 7.90 7.64 -3.04
N PRO A 26 6.67 7.71 -2.51
CA PRO A 26 5.65 6.76 -2.88
C PRO A 26 5.54 6.68 -4.39
N THR A 27 5.74 5.48 -4.94
CA THR A 27 5.41 5.25 -6.35
C THR A 27 3.93 5.58 -6.50
N ALA A 28 3.55 6.40 -7.49
CA ALA A 28 2.18 6.93 -7.60
C ALA A 28 1.10 5.83 -7.48
N VAL A 29 1.43 4.62 -7.94
CA VAL A 29 0.61 3.41 -7.84
C VAL A 29 0.14 3.10 -6.40
N GLY A 30 1.02 3.21 -5.40
CA GLY A 30 0.70 2.83 -4.01
C GLY A 30 -0.33 3.74 -3.34
N PRO A 31 -0.09 5.05 -3.25
CA PRO A 31 -1.09 6.01 -2.76
C PRO A 31 -2.40 6.00 -3.57
N THR A 32 -2.33 5.86 -4.90
CA THR A 32 -3.55 5.72 -5.72
C THR A 32 -4.33 4.45 -5.37
N LEU A 33 -3.66 3.32 -5.14
CA LEU A 33 -4.31 2.09 -4.66
C LEU A 33 -4.93 2.28 -3.28
N PHE A 34 -4.22 2.94 -2.36
CA PHE A 34 -4.78 3.29 -1.05
C PHE A 34 -6.07 4.11 -1.20
N ALA A 35 -6.06 5.16 -2.02
CA ALA A 35 -7.24 6.02 -2.23
C ALA A 35 -8.43 5.23 -2.80
N ARG A 36 -8.17 4.35 -3.78
CA ARG A 36 -9.19 3.46 -4.37
C ARG A 36 -9.79 2.49 -3.35
N TYR A 37 -8.99 1.96 -2.43
CA TYR A 37 -9.46 1.04 -1.39
C TYR A 37 -10.15 1.75 -0.22
N ALA A 38 -9.70 2.96 0.12
CA ALA A 38 -10.26 3.75 1.21
C ALA A 38 -11.59 4.42 0.84
N TYR A 39 -11.84 4.72 -0.44
CA TYR A 39 -13.08 5.39 -0.87
C TYR A 39 -14.37 4.63 -0.50
N PRO A 40 -14.57 3.35 -0.89
CA PRO A 40 -15.86 2.68 -0.71
C PRO A 40 -16.37 2.59 0.75
N PRO A 41 -15.57 2.21 1.76
CA PRO A 41 -16.07 2.23 3.15
C PRO A 41 -16.31 3.66 3.65
N ASN A 42 -15.45 4.62 3.32
CA ASN A 42 -15.59 5.99 3.79
C ASN A 42 -16.80 6.72 3.22
N GLU A 43 -17.22 6.39 1.99
CA GLU A 43 -18.49 6.87 1.41
C GLU A 43 -19.69 6.46 2.28
N ARG A 44 -19.61 5.30 2.93
CA ARG A 44 -20.66 4.76 3.82
C ARG A 44 -20.52 5.25 5.27
N GLY A 45 -19.57 6.14 5.54
CA GLY A 45 -19.31 6.68 6.88
C GLY A 45 -18.46 5.78 7.77
N SER A 46 -17.85 4.71 7.23
CA SER A 46 -16.97 3.83 7.98
C SER A 46 -15.51 4.01 7.60
N CYS A 47 -14.62 3.79 8.58
CA CYS A 47 -13.17 3.67 8.37
C CYS A 47 -12.39 4.90 7.89
N GLY A 48 -12.51 6.04 8.57
CA GLY A 48 -11.50 7.10 8.50
C GLY A 48 -12.09 8.51 8.40
N PRO A 49 -11.32 9.46 7.87
CA PRO A 49 -11.75 10.85 7.71
C PRO A 49 -12.94 10.99 6.76
N PRO A 50 -13.79 12.03 6.92
CA PRO A 50 -15.00 12.23 6.12
C PRO A 50 -14.71 12.64 4.66
N GLN A 51 -13.45 12.86 4.27
CA GLN A 51 -13.04 13.27 2.92
C GLN A 51 -13.10 12.13 1.89
N HIS A 52 -14.20 11.37 1.87
CA HIS A 52 -14.38 10.26 0.91
C HIS A 52 -14.37 10.73 -0.55
N ARG A 53 -14.91 11.93 -0.84
CA ARG A 53 -14.85 12.51 -2.20
C ARG A 53 -13.41 12.79 -2.65
N THR A 54 -12.58 13.31 -1.75
CA THR A 54 -11.16 13.55 -2.01
C THR A 54 -10.42 12.24 -2.30
N LEU A 55 -10.73 11.15 -1.58
CA LEU A 55 -10.17 9.82 -1.89
C LEU A 55 -10.60 9.32 -3.28
N PHE A 56 -11.85 9.54 -3.66
CA PHE A 56 -12.33 9.22 -5.01
C PHE A 56 -11.57 10.01 -6.08
N GLU A 57 -11.40 11.31 -5.90
CA GLU A 57 -10.69 12.19 -6.83
C GLU A 57 -9.24 11.75 -7.02
N TYR A 58 -8.50 11.50 -5.94
CA TYR A 58 -7.13 10.97 -6.02
C TYR A 58 -7.06 9.61 -6.73
N GLY A 59 -8.00 8.71 -6.42
CA GLY A 59 -8.05 7.37 -7.03
C GLY A 59 -8.42 7.39 -8.52
N ALA A 60 -9.29 8.30 -8.94
CA ALA A 60 -9.78 8.43 -10.31
C ALA A 60 -8.80 9.21 -11.21
N ALA A 61 -8.21 10.28 -10.69
CA ALA A 61 -7.27 11.11 -11.43
C ALA A 61 -5.85 10.53 -11.48
N GLU A 62 -5.56 9.50 -10.68
CA GLU A 62 -4.20 8.95 -10.49
C GLU A 62 -3.17 10.02 -10.10
N VAL A 63 -3.64 11.05 -9.39
CA VAL A 63 -2.80 12.14 -8.87
C VAL A 63 -2.27 11.72 -7.51
N VAL A 64 -1.00 12.01 -7.24
CA VAL A 64 -0.37 11.82 -5.95
C VAL A 64 0.38 13.09 -5.60
N ASP A 65 0.07 13.63 -4.43
CA ASP A 65 0.71 14.78 -3.82
C ASP A 65 0.89 14.53 -2.31
N PRO A 66 1.60 15.43 -1.58
CA PRO A 66 1.77 15.27 -0.13
C PRO A 66 0.47 15.29 0.68
N GLU A 67 -0.60 15.90 0.18
CA GLU A 67 -1.90 15.98 0.89
C GLU A 67 -2.57 14.61 0.97
N LEU A 68 -2.39 13.75 -0.03
CA LEU A 68 -2.87 12.37 0.03
C LEU A 68 -2.22 11.58 1.16
N GLU A 69 -0.93 11.75 1.41
CA GLU A 69 -0.25 11.11 2.54
C GLU A 69 -0.75 11.67 3.89
N LEU A 70 -0.91 12.98 4.00
CA LEU A 70 -1.48 13.62 5.18
C LEU A 70 -2.91 13.11 5.45
N LEU A 71 -3.70 12.91 4.40
CA LEU A 71 -5.03 12.32 4.50
C LEU A 71 -4.94 10.85 4.96
N ALA A 72 -4.03 10.05 4.40
CA ALA A 72 -3.82 8.65 4.77
C ALA A 72 -3.44 8.49 6.25
N ARG A 73 -2.56 9.36 6.76
CA ARG A 73 -2.14 9.38 8.17
C ARG A 73 -3.27 9.58 9.17
N ARG A 74 -4.39 10.17 8.74
CA ARG A 74 -5.58 10.37 9.59
C ARG A 74 -6.44 9.11 9.75
N PHE A 75 -6.12 8.01 9.05
CA PHE A 75 -6.81 6.74 9.22
C PHE A 75 -6.29 6.00 10.44
N ALA A 76 -7.03 6.05 11.55
CA ALA A 76 -6.65 5.43 12.82
C ALA A 76 -6.38 3.91 12.74
N GLY A 77 -7.05 3.21 11.82
CA GLY A 77 -6.81 1.77 11.58
C GLY A 77 -5.86 1.50 10.42
N ALA A 78 -6.04 2.18 9.28
CA ALA A 78 -5.30 1.87 8.06
C ALA A 78 -3.82 2.26 8.16
N TRP A 79 -3.53 3.45 8.70
CA TRP A 79 -2.16 3.96 8.72
C TRP A 79 -1.22 3.10 9.59
N PRO A 80 -1.55 2.77 10.86
CA PRO A 80 -0.69 1.91 11.67
C PRO A 80 -0.52 0.50 11.07
N TYR A 81 -1.53 0.00 10.35
CA TYR A 81 -1.45 -1.30 9.70
C TYR A 81 -0.52 -1.29 8.48
N LEU A 82 -0.53 -0.20 7.70
CA LEU A 82 0.42 0.01 6.60
C LEU A 82 1.84 0.16 7.12
N GLU A 83 2.06 0.93 8.19
CA GLU A 83 3.37 1.04 8.86
C GLU A 83 3.87 -0.32 9.35
N PHE A 84 2.99 -1.13 9.95
CA PHE A 84 3.32 -2.48 10.39
C PHE A 84 3.73 -3.39 9.22
N ILE A 85 2.92 -3.44 8.15
CA ILE A 85 3.23 -4.25 6.96
C ILE A 85 4.55 -3.81 6.33
N ALA A 86 4.75 -2.49 6.20
CA ALA A 86 5.97 -1.94 5.63
C ALA A 86 7.19 -2.34 6.48
N GLY A 87 7.11 -2.16 7.80
CA GLY A 87 8.16 -2.53 8.74
C GLY A 87 8.56 -4.02 8.68
N VAL A 88 7.58 -4.93 8.74
CA VAL A 88 7.88 -6.38 8.66
C VAL A 88 8.31 -6.83 7.27
N SER A 89 8.06 -6.02 6.23
CA SER A 89 8.47 -6.30 4.85
C SER A 89 9.79 -5.62 4.46
N GLY A 90 10.42 -4.87 5.37
CA GLY A 90 11.63 -4.09 5.07
C GLY A 90 11.39 -2.94 4.08
N ILE A 91 10.17 -2.41 4.01
CA ILE A 91 9.77 -1.30 3.16
C ILE A 91 9.75 -0.03 4.00
N SER A 92 10.41 1.03 3.53
CA SER A 92 10.47 2.30 4.27
C SER A 92 9.21 3.16 4.10
N ASP A 93 8.49 3.01 2.99
CA ASP A 93 7.28 3.76 2.69
C ASP A 93 6.01 2.94 3.01
N PRO A 94 5.18 3.37 3.98
CA PRO A 94 3.89 2.74 4.28
C PRO A 94 2.93 2.72 3.09
N LEU A 95 3.04 3.68 2.17
CA LEU A 95 2.21 3.77 0.97
C LEU A 95 2.84 3.08 -0.25
N ASP A 96 3.90 2.30 -0.10
CA ASP A 96 4.40 1.51 -1.21
C ASP A 96 3.30 0.55 -1.73
N HIS A 97 3.25 0.39 -3.05
CA HIS A 97 2.26 -0.46 -3.72
C HIS A 97 2.21 -1.90 -3.18
N ARG A 98 3.31 -2.46 -2.66
CA ARG A 98 3.31 -3.81 -2.05
C ARG A 98 2.57 -3.81 -0.71
N SER A 99 2.79 -2.78 0.12
CA SER A 99 2.05 -2.57 1.37
C SER A 99 0.56 -2.36 1.07
N SER A 100 0.24 -1.43 0.17
CA SER A 100 -1.15 -1.07 -0.19
C SER A 100 -1.94 -2.22 -0.86
N ARG A 101 -1.29 -3.12 -1.61
CA ARG A 101 -1.94 -4.32 -2.17
C ARG A 101 -2.23 -5.40 -1.12
N ARG A 102 -1.41 -5.49 -0.08
CA ARG A 102 -1.53 -6.52 0.96
C ARG A 102 -2.60 -6.18 1.99
N THR A 103 -3.06 -4.94 1.97
CA THR A 103 -4.06 -4.41 2.87
C THR A 103 -5.45 -5.02 2.62
N GLY A 104 -5.77 -6.12 3.30
CA GLY A 104 -7.12 -6.67 3.39
C GLY A 104 -8.09 -5.82 4.24
N TRP A 105 -7.62 -4.71 4.80
CA TRP A 105 -8.40 -3.84 5.69
C TRP A 105 -9.63 -3.21 5.04
N ALA A 106 -9.62 -2.92 3.73
CA ALA A 106 -10.80 -2.40 3.04
C ALA A 106 -11.93 -3.44 3.02
N THR A 107 -11.57 -4.73 2.91
CA THR A 107 -12.49 -5.84 3.09
C THR A 107 -12.95 -5.94 4.55
N ALA A 108 -12.04 -5.81 5.52
CA ALA A 108 -12.39 -5.85 6.95
C ALA A 108 -13.33 -4.71 7.39
N CYS A 109 -13.10 -3.49 6.90
CA CYS A 109 -13.97 -2.32 7.11
C CYS A 109 -15.37 -2.51 6.50
N SER A 110 -15.43 -3.12 5.32
CA SER A 110 -16.69 -3.45 4.65
C SER A 110 -17.50 -4.49 5.44
N THR A 111 -16.83 -5.45 6.11
CA THR A 111 -17.51 -6.46 6.95
C THR A 111 -17.88 -5.98 8.36
N ALA A 112 -17.23 -4.93 8.88
CA ALA A 112 -17.48 -4.42 10.23
C ALA A 112 -18.71 -3.52 10.34
N SER A 113 -19.33 -3.16 9.21
CA SER A 113 -20.47 -2.23 9.15
C SER A 113 -21.83 -2.94 8.95
N THR A 114 -21.95 -4.21 9.35
CA THR A 114 -23.20 -4.99 9.30
C THR A 114 -23.80 -5.16 10.69
#